data_AF-A0A6P8H5N7-F1
#
_entry.id   AF-A0A6P8H5N7-F1
#
_cell.length_a   1.000
_cell.length_b   1.000
_cell.length_c   1.000
_cell.angle_alpha   90.00
_cell.angle_beta   90.00
_cell.angle_gamma   90.00
#
_symmetry.space_group_name_H-M   'P 1'
#
loop_
_entity.id
_entity.type
_entity.pdbx_description
1 polymer ?
#
loop_
_entity_poly.entity_id
_entity_poly.type
_entity_poly.pdbx_seq_one_letter_code
_entity_poly.pdbx_strand_id
1 'polypeptide(L)'
;MKVFCSLGAAPVTSTGVKETSMAALLRGSWNSLRRCSKYAHLSLDLSRSMASKTPVGFIGLGNMGTPMAKNLIRHGYPVIATDNFPESCKELHDLGAQILDTPAEVADKADRIITMLPSSPNVIDVYTGPNGILKRVKKGTLLIDSSTIDPSVSKEMAIAAEKMGAVFLDAPVSGGVGAATVANLTFLVGGAEEEFKAAQEMLTCMGANAVYCGQVGAGQAAKLCNNMLLAIGMIGTAETMNLGIRLGLDPKLLAQVLNMSSGRCWSSDTYNPVPGVMEGVPSANNYQGGYGTTLMAKDLGLAQTTATNTRTPVPLGSMAHQIFRVMCARGYGNKDFSSIFQFLREEEGQ
;
A
#
# COMPACT_ATOMS: atom_id res chain seq x y z
N MET A 1 -10.15 50.01 55.13
CA MET A 1 -11.58 49.66 55.40
C MET A 1 -11.61 48.20 55.79
N LYS A 2 -11.49 47.85 57.08
CA LYS A 2 -12.58 47.71 58.08
C LYS A 2 -13.64 46.69 57.60
N VAL A 3 -14.03 45.62 58.31
CA VAL A 3 -13.91 45.27 59.74
C VAL A 3 -14.45 43.83 59.97
N PHE A 4 -13.76 43.04 60.82
CA PHE A 4 -14.20 42.06 61.86
C PHE A 4 -15.08 40.83 61.50
N CYS A 5 -15.02 39.68 62.19
CA CYS A 5 -14.78 39.32 63.61
C CYS A 5 -14.26 37.85 63.67
N SER A 6 -13.19 37.42 64.37
CA SER A 6 -12.98 37.22 65.83
C SER A 6 -14.02 36.27 66.46
N LEU A 7 -13.77 35.22 67.26
CA LEU A 7 -12.77 34.81 68.28
C LEU A 7 -12.72 33.25 68.29
N GLY A 8 -11.75 32.47 68.78
CA GLY A 8 -10.79 32.61 69.86
C GLY A 8 -11.00 31.45 70.87
N ALA A 9 -9.99 30.58 71.08
CA ALA A 9 -9.63 29.91 72.35
C ALA A 9 -8.83 28.60 72.13
N ALA A 10 -7.71 28.50 72.84
CA ALA A 10 -7.01 27.26 73.24
C ALA A 10 -7.03 27.24 74.81
N PRO A 11 -6.43 26.29 75.57
CA PRO A 11 -5.71 25.06 75.23
C PRO A 11 -5.88 23.87 76.25
N VAL A 12 -5.06 22.82 76.08
CA VAL A 12 -4.50 21.80 77.04
C VAL A 12 -5.40 20.82 77.83
N THR A 13 -5.19 19.50 77.68
CA THR A 13 -4.38 18.59 78.56
C THR A 13 -4.79 17.11 78.41
N SER A 14 -3.80 16.25 78.66
CA SER A 14 -3.72 14.79 78.57
C SER A 14 -4.69 13.99 79.44
N THR A 15 -5.03 12.77 79.00
CA THR A 15 -4.63 11.46 79.61
C THR A 15 -5.55 10.36 79.07
N GLY A 16 -5.02 9.14 78.87
CA GLY A 16 -5.86 7.96 78.66
C GLY A 16 -5.24 6.88 77.78
N VAL A 17 -4.73 5.83 78.42
CA VAL A 17 -4.14 4.63 77.83
C VAL A 17 -5.22 3.55 77.65
N LYS A 18 -5.03 2.72 76.60
CA LYS A 18 -5.63 1.40 76.28
C LYS A 18 -7.05 1.38 75.69
N GLU A 19 -7.15 0.91 74.44
CA GLU A 19 -7.82 -0.35 74.11
C GLU A 19 -7.45 -0.82 72.69
N THR A 20 -6.82 -1.99 72.62
CA THR A 20 -6.61 -2.77 71.40
C THR A 20 -7.96 -3.28 70.88
N SER A 21 -8.40 -2.77 69.73
CA SER A 21 -9.58 -3.29 69.02
C SER A 21 -9.22 -3.90 67.66
N MET A 22 -9.94 -4.97 67.37
CA MET A 22 -9.72 -6.04 66.41
C MET A 22 -10.00 -5.59 64.97
N ALA A 23 -9.21 -4.66 64.42
CA ALA A 23 -9.43 -4.08 63.08
C ALA A 23 -8.26 -4.28 62.08
N ALA A 24 -7.22 -5.04 62.46
CA ALA A 24 -6.04 -5.27 61.62
C ALA A 24 -6.04 -6.61 60.84
N LEU A 25 -7.02 -7.50 61.08
CA LEU A 25 -7.03 -8.84 60.47
C LEU A 25 -7.99 -9.00 59.27
N LEU A 26 -8.73 -7.97 58.88
CA LEU A 26 -9.64 -8.01 57.72
C LEU A 26 -9.22 -7.11 56.54
N ARG A 27 -8.00 -6.57 56.54
CA ARG A 27 -7.41 -5.87 55.37
C ARG A 27 -6.35 -6.68 54.60
N GLY A 28 -6.06 -7.91 55.04
CA GLY A 28 -5.08 -8.80 54.39
C GLY A 28 -5.66 -9.71 53.30
N SER A 29 -6.98 -9.93 53.28
CA SER A 29 -7.60 -10.93 52.39
C SER A 29 -8.13 -10.36 51.06
N TRP A 30 -8.38 -9.05 50.98
CA TRP A 30 -8.87 -8.41 49.74
C TRP A 30 -7.77 -8.11 48.71
N ASN A 31 -6.50 -8.06 49.12
CA ASN A 31 -5.37 -7.86 48.19
C ASN A 31 -4.89 -9.16 47.52
N SER A 32 -5.25 -10.33 48.05
CA SER A 32 -4.92 -11.63 47.43
C SER A 32 -5.84 -11.94 46.25
N LEU A 33 -7.15 -11.69 46.39
CA LEU A 33 -8.15 -11.91 45.32
C LEU A 33 -8.01 -10.93 44.14
N ARG A 34 -7.50 -9.71 44.36
CA ARG A 34 -7.18 -8.77 43.26
C ARG A 34 -5.87 -9.07 42.54
N ARG A 35 -4.98 -9.87 43.12
CA ARG A 35 -3.69 -10.24 42.50
C ARG A 35 -3.85 -11.39 41.50
N CYS A 36 -4.72 -12.37 41.78
CA CYS A 36 -5.04 -13.43 40.82
C CYS A 36 -5.83 -12.95 39.59
N SER A 37 -6.65 -11.90 39.73
CA SER A 37 -7.39 -11.32 38.60
C SER A 37 -6.48 -10.60 37.58
N LYS A 38 -5.42 -9.92 38.04
CA LYS A 38 -4.45 -9.25 37.13
C LYS A 38 -3.61 -10.24 36.31
N TYR A 39 -3.28 -11.40 36.87
CA TYR A 39 -2.56 -12.44 36.11
C TYR A 39 -3.48 -13.19 35.15
N ALA A 40 -4.76 -13.40 35.50
CA ALA A 40 -5.74 -14.00 34.59
C ALA A 40 -6.02 -13.13 33.36
N HIS A 41 -6.12 -11.80 33.53
CA HIS A 41 -6.27 -10.86 32.40
C HIS A 41 -5.02 -10.77 31.53
N LEU A 42 -3.81 -10.78 32.13
CA LEU A 42 -2.56 -10.78 31.37
C LEU A 42 -2.34 -12.10 30.60
N SER A 43 -2.74 -13.24 31.17
CA SER A 43 -2.69 -14.53 30.47
C SER A 43 -3.76 -14.67 29.38
N LEU A 44 -4.93 -14.04 29.55
CA LEU A 44 -5.98 -14.00 28.53
C LEU A 44 -5.59 -13.08 27.37
N ASP A 45 -4.94 -11.94 27.62
CA ASP A 45 -4.45 -11.04 26.57
C ASP A 45 -3.23 -11.60 25.82
N LEU A 46 -2.31 -12.30 26.51
CA LEU A 46 -1.24 -13.03 25.81
C LEU A 46 -1.75 -14.24 25.04
N SER A 47 -2.84 -14.90 25.48
CA SER A 47 -3.46 -16.00 24.74
C SER A 47 -4.29 -15.55 23.53
N ARG A 48 -4.81 -14.31 23.54
CA ARG A 48 -5.53 -13.74 22.38
C ARG A 48 -4.60 -13.20 21.30
N SER A 49 -3.35 -12.88 21.66
CA SER A 49 -2.28 -12.53 20.73
C SER A 49 -1.75 -13.72 19.91
N MET A 50 -2.19 -14.95 20.20
CA MET A 50 -1.95 -16.13 19.37
C MET A 50 -3.23 -16.60 18.67
N ALA A 51 -4.10 -15.69 18.24
CA ALA A 51 -5.05 -16.05 17.20
C ALA A 51 -4.20 -16.51 15.99
N SER A 52 -4.18 -17.82 15.75
CA SER A 52 -3.50 -18.43 14.60
C SER A 52 -3.91 -17.64 13.36
N LYS A 53 -2.96 -16.89 12.78
CA LYS A 53 -3.20 -16.16 11.54
C LYS A 53 -3.69 -17.17 10.50
N THR A 54 -4.86 -16.91 9.92
CA THR A 54 -5.44 -17.82 8.93
C THR A 54 -4.62 -17.78 7.65
N PRO A 55 -4.59 -18.87 6.85
CA PRO A 55 -3.88 -18.90 5.59
C PRO A 55 -4.36 -17.81 4.63
N VAL A 56 -3.41 -17.13 3.98
CA VAL A 56 -3.66 -16.11 2.96
C VAL A 56 -3.27 -16.65 1.59
N GLY A 57 -4.21 -16.62 0.66
CA GLY A 57 -3.98 -16.89 -0.75
C GLY A 57 -3.24 -15.75 -1.40
N PHE A 58 -2.22 -16.03 -2.21
CA PHE A 58 -1.48 -15.00 -2.96
C PHE A 58 -1.25 -15.45 -4.40
N ILE A 59 -1.82 -14.73 -5.37
CA ILE A 59 -1.77 -15.09 -6.79
C ILE A 59 -1.06 -13.98 -7.57
N GLY A 60 0.03 -14.33 -8.25
CA GLY A 60 0.88 -13.37 -8.96
C GLY A 60 2.12 -12.99 -8.15
N LEU A 61 3.27 -13.53 -8.52
CA LEU A 61 4.55 -13.47 -7.82
C LEU A 61 5.65 -12.76 -8.62
N GLY A 62 5.28 -11.72 -9.36
CA GLY A 62 6.24 -10.85 -10.04
C GLY A 62 7.01 -9.92 -9.10
N ASN A 63 7.60 -8.86 -9.68
CA ASN A 63 8.42 -7.87 -8.97
C ASN A 63 7.75 -7.21 -7.75
N MET A 64 6.42 -7.10 -7.76
CA MET A 64 5.65 -6.57 -6.64
C MET A 64 5.09 -7.68 -5.74
N GLY A 65 4.52 -8.73 -6.35
CA GLY A 65 3.84 -9.79 -5.61
C GLY A 65 4.76 -10.60 -4.69
N THR A 66 5.95 -10.96 -5.16
CA THR A 66 6.92 -11.72 -4.36
C THR A 66 7.32 -10.99 -3.06
N PRO A 67 7.81 -9.73 -3.07
CA PRO A 67 8.14 -9.04 -1.83
C PRO A 67 6.92 -8.80 -0.93
N MET A 68 5.73 -8.56 -1.49
CA MET A 68 4.48 -8.42 -0.72
C MET A 68 4.16 -9.72 0.04
N ALA A 69 4.17 -10.87 -0.65
CA ALA A 69 3.93 -12.18 -0.05
C ALA A 69 4.97 -12.54 1.02
N LYS A 70 6.25 -12.23 0.80
CA LYS A 70 7.29 -12.41 1.83
C LYS A 70 7.01 -11.62 3.09
N ASN A 71 6.48 -10.40 2.96
CA ASN A 71 6.15 -9.60 4.13
C ASN A 71 4.98 -10.18 4.92
N LEU A 72 4.00 -10.83 4.26
CA LEU A 72 2.97 -11.60 4.96
C LEU A 72 3.57 -12.75 5.77
N ILE A 73 4.48 -13.53 5.17
CA ILE A 73 5.20 -14.63 5.85
C ILE A 73 5.99 -14.11 7.05
N ARG A 74 6.74 -13.01 6.89
CA ARG A 74 7.51 -12.37 7.98
C ARG A 74 6.63 -11.94 9.16
N HIS A 75 5.39 -11.55 8.89
CA HIS A 75 4.40 -11.21 9.91
C HIS A 75 3.62 -12.44 10.43
N GLY A 76 4.01 -13.66 10.04
CA GLY A 76 3.46 -14.91 10.56
C GLY A 76 2.17 -15.39 9.89
N TYR A 77 1.79 -14.85 8.73
CA TYR A 77 0.70 -15.44 7.94
C TYR A 77 1.20 -16.68 7.18
N PRO A 78 0.53 -17.84 7.31
CA PRO A 78 0.72 -18.93 6.37
C PRO A 78 0.29 -18.47 4.97
N VAL A 79 1.16 -18.63 3.96
CA VAL A 79 0.87 -18.23 2.59
C VAL A 79 0.63 -19.45 1.71
N ILE A 80 -0.46 -19.41 0.94
CA ILE A 80 -0.77 -20.37 -0.12
C ILE A 80 -0.69 -19.60 -1.44
N ALA A 81 0.25 -19.95 -2.31
CA ALA A 81 0.56 -19.14 -3.48
C ALA A 81 0.54 -19.92 -4.79
N THR A 82 0.34 -19.19 -5.88
CA THR A 82 0.50 -19.71 -7.24
C THR A 82 0.87 -18.56 -8.18
N ASP A 83 1.56 -18.91 -9.26
CA ASP A 83 1.89 -18.02 -10.37
C ASP A 83 1.91 -18.87 -11.66
N ASN A 84 1.62 -18.25 -12.80
CA ASN A 84 1.68 -18.93 -14.09
C ASN A 84 3.10 -19.34 -14.48
N PHE A 85 4.11 -18.71 -13.88
CA PHE A 85 5.53 -18.99 -14.06
C PHE A 85 6.05 -19.76 -12.83
N PRO A 86 6.24 -21.09 -12.91
CA PRO A 86 6.65 -21.92 -11.77
C PRO A 86 7.94 -21.45 -11.09
N GLU A 87 8.86 -20.85 -11.86
CA GLU A 87 10.10 -20.28 -11.36
C GLU A 87 9.88 -19.14 -10.35
N SER A 88 8.79 -18.38 -10.47
CA SER A 88 8.43 -17.29 -9.55
C SER A 88 7.98 -17.81 -8.18
N CYS A 89 7.53 -19.06 -8.11
CA CYS A 89 7.07 -19.68 -6.86
C CYS A 89 8.21 -20.19 -5.98
N LYS A 90 9.40 -20.45 -6.55
CA LYS A 90 10.51 -21.12 -5.88
C LYS A 90 10.91 -20.43 -4.57
N GLU A 91 11.03 -19.10 -4.62
CA GLU A 91 11.50 -18.35 -3.46
C GLU A 91 10.50 -18.37 -2.29
N LEU A 92 9.19 -18.32 -2.56
CA LEU A 92 8.19 -18.43 -1.51
C LEU A 92 8.08 -19.86 -0.97
N HIS A 93 8.22 -20.87 -1.84
CA HIS A 93 8.27 -22.27 -1.43
C HIS A 93 9.41 -22.50 -0.42
N ASP A 94 10.61 -22.00 -0.71
CA ASP A 94 11.78 -22.12 0.17
C ASP A 94 11.59 -21.39 1.52
N LEU A 95 10.69 -20.40 1.57
CA LEU A 95 10.27 -19.70 2.78
C LEU A 95 9.08 -20.36 3.50
N GLY A 96 8.64 -21.54 3.04
CA GLY A 96 7.59 -22.34 3.67
C GLY A 96 6.16 -22.03 3.19
N ALA A 97 5.99 -21.27 2.11
CA ALA A 97 4.67 -21.11 1.48
C ALA A 97 4.23 -22.42 0.79
N GLN A 98 2.94 -22.72 0.86
CA GLN A 98 2.36 -23.81 0.09
C GLN A 98 2.13 -23.34 -1.34
N ILE A 99 2.75 -24.00 -2.32
CA ILE A 99 2.53 -23.70 -3.74
C ILE A 99 1.49 -24.65 -4.32
N LEU A 100 0.51 -24.10 -5.06
CA LEU A 100 -0.54 -24.85 -5.76
C LEU A 100 -0.50 -24.56 -7.26
N ASP A 101 -1.19 -25.40 -8.05
CA ASP A 101 -1.09 -25.35 -9.51
C ASP A 101 -2.04 -24.32 -10.12
N THR A 102 -3.11 -23.93 -9.41
CA THR A 102 -4.13 -23.04 -9.98
C THR A 102 -4.74 -22.04 -8.98
N PRO A 103 -5.26 -20.90 -9.45
CA PRO A 103 -6.03 -19.96 -8.62
C PRO A 103 -7.23 -20.59 -7.93
N ALA A 104 -7.94 -21.51 -8.60
CA ALA A 104 -9.07 -22.24 -8.02
C ALA A 104 -8.65 -23.08 -6.80
N GLU A 105 -7.49 -23.74 -6.84
CA GLU A 105 -6.99 -24.52 -5.70
C GLU A 105 -6.57 -23.63 -4.52
N VAL A 106 -6.04 -22.44 -4.79
CA VAL A 106 -5.79 -21.42 -3.74
C VAL A 106 -7.11 -21.02 -3.07
N ALA A 107 -8.16 -20.78 -3.87
CA ALA A 107 -9.48 -20.37 -3.37
C ALA A 107 -10.19 -21.45 -2.53
N ASP A 108 -9.90 -22.72 -2.78
CA ASP A 108 -10.40 -23.84 -1.99
C ASP A 108 -9.82 -23.85 -0.57
N LYS A 109 -8.56 -23.38 -0.41
CA LYS A 109 -7.80 -23.48 0.85
C LYS A 109 -7.68 -22.18 1.63
N ALA A 110 -7.94 -21.02 1.04
CA ALA A 110 -7.82 -19.72 1.69
C ALA A 110 -9.14 -18.95 1.70
N ASP A 111 -9.44 -18.29 2.82
CA ASP A 111 -10.63 -17.42 2.97
C ASP A 111 -10.29 -15.93 2.74
N ARG A 112 -9.01 -15.63 2.51
CA ARG A 112 -8.51 -14.28 2.18
C ARG A 112 -7.51 -14.44 1.05
N ILE A 113 -7.73 -13.78 -0.08
CA ILE A 113 -6.92 -13.97 -1.29
C ILE A 113 -6.51 -12.62 -1.83
N ILE A 114 -5.22 -12.43 -2.07
CA ILE A 114 -4.65 -11.26 -2.71
C ILE A 114 -4.22 -11.63 -4.13
N THR A 115 -4.60 -10.82 -5.11
CA THR A 115 -4.09 -10.92 -6.49
C THR A 115 -3.19 -9.72 -6.81
N MET A 116 -2.05 -9.98 -7.46
CA MET A 116 -1.12 -8.95 -7.90
C MET A 116 -0.64 -9.21 -9.33
N LEU A 117 -1.46 -8.77 -10.30
CA LEU A 117 -1.39 -9.17 -11.70
C LEU A 117 -1.09 -7.97 -12.62
N PRO A 118 -0.54 -8.22 -13.83
CA PRO A 118 -0.01 -7.13 -14.66
C PRO A 118 -1.08 -6.33 -15.43
N SER A 119 -2.27 -6.90 -15.69
CA SER A 119 -3.28 -6.24 -16.53
C SER A 119 -4.71 -6.71 -16.27
N SER A 120 -5.70 -5.95 -16.75
CA SER A 120 -7.13 -6.29 -16.62
C SER A 120 -7.48 -7.67 -17.22
N PRO A 121 -7.00 -8.05 -18.43
CA PRO A 121 -7.20 -9.41 -18.93
C PRO A 121 -6.69 -10.51 -18.00
N ASN A 122 -5.54 -10.31 -17.34
CA ASN A 122 -5.02 -11.29 -16.39
C ASN A 122 -5.89 -11.40 -15.14
N VAL A 123 -6.39 -10.27 -14.62
CA VAL A 123 -7.34 -10.28 -13.50
C VAL A 123 -8.61 -11.04 -13.89
N ILE A 124 -9.20 -10.73 -15.04
CA ILE A 124 -10.41 -11.41 -15.52
C ILE A 124 -10.18 -12.93 -15.63
N ASP A 125 -9.06 -13.36 -16.22
CA ASP A 125 -8.74 -14.78 -16.36
C ASP A 125 -8.53 -15.47 -14.99
N VAL A 126 -7.75 -14.86 -14.10
CA VAL A 126 -7.49 -15.42 -12.75
C VAL A 126 -8.77 -15.51 -11.92
N TYR A 127 -9.73 -14.60 -12.07
CA TYR A 127 -10.98 -14.67 -11.34
C TYR A 127 -12.00 -15.61 -12.00
N THR A 128 -12.22 -15.46 -13.31
CA THR A 128 -13.38 -16.04 -14.01
C THR A 128 -13.06 -17.22 -14.93
N GLY A 129 -11.77 -17.40 -15.26
CA GLY A 129 -11.29 -18.41 -16.19
C GLY A 129 -11.56 -19.84 -15.73
N PRO A 130 -11.27 -20.85 -16.58
CA PRO A 130 -11.60 -22.25 -16.30
C PRO A 130 -11.05 -22.78 -14.96
N ASN A 131 -9.87 -22.29 -14.56
CA ASN A 131 -9.21 -22.61 -13.29
C ASN A 131 -9.14 -21.39 -12.35
N GLY A 132 -10.05 -20.43 -12.53
CA GLY A 132 -10.06 -19.17 -11.78
C GLY A 132 -10.61 -19.30 -10.36
N ILE A 133 -10.36 -18.27 -9.55
CA ILE A 133 -10.76 -18.16 -8.13
C ILE A 133 -12.25 -18.49 -7.96
N LEU A 134 -13.12 -17.91 -8.80
CA LEU A 134 -14.57 -18.02 -8.64
C LEU A 134 -15.12 -19.43 -8.92
N LYS A 135 -14.29 -20.38 -9.38
CA LYS A 135 -14.70 -21.78 -9.56
C LYS A 135 -14.78 -22.55 -8.24
N ARG A 136 -14.03 -22.14 -7.23
CA ARG A 136 -13.93 -22.85 -5.94
C ARG A 136 -13.95 -21.92 -4.72
N VAL A 137 -14.20 -20.62 -4.94
CA VAL A 137 -14.28 -19.63 -3.84
C VAL A 137 -15.35 -20.02 -2.83
N LYS A 138 -15.00 -19.92 -1.54
CA LYS A 138 -15.93 -20.18 -0.42
C LYS A 138 -16.77 -18.94 -0.12
N LYS A 139 -17.99 -19.13 0.38
CA LYS A 139 -18.83 -18.03 0.86
C LYS A 139 -18.12 -17.28 2.00
N GLY A 140 -18.17 -15.95 1.98
CA GLY A 140 -17.49 -15.08 2.93
C GLY A 140 -16.01 -14.87 2.66
N THR A 141 -15.44 -15.44 1.58
CA THR A 141 -14.03 -15.19 1.22
C THR A 141 -13.83 -13.71 0.90
N LEU A 142 -12.77 -13.11 1.45
CA LEU A 142 -12.33 -11.77 1.13
C LEU A 142 -11.31 -11.80 -0.01
N LEU A 143 -11.69 -11.27 -1.17
CA LEU A 143 -10.85 -11.15 -2.36
C LEU A 143 -10.33 -9.72 -2.46
N ILE A 144 -9.02 -9.56 -2.56
CA ILE A 144 -8.34 -8.25 -2.63
C ILE A 144 -7.51 -8.21 -3.89
N ASP A 145 -7.92 -7.42 -4.87
CA ASP A 145 -7.14 -7.21 -6.08
C ASP A 145 -6.22 -5.99 -5.94
N SER A 146 -4.92 -6.25 -5.76
CA SER A 146 -3.89 -5.21 -5.70
C SER A 146 -3.28 -4.86 -7.06
N SER A 147 -3.76 -5.48 -8.12
CA SER A 147 -3.43 -5.11 -9.50
C SER A 147 -3.87 -3.68 -9.79
N THR A 148 -3.21 -3.01 -10.74
CA THR A 148 -3.71 -1.72 -11.27
C THR A 148 -4.43 -2.00 -12.59
N ILE A 149 -5.75 -1.83 -12.61
CA ILE A 149 -6.62 -2.21 -13.73
C ILE A 149 -7.67 -1.13 -14.01
N ASP A 150 -8.51 -1.34 -15.03
CA ASP A 150 -9.63 -0.44 -15.31
C ASP A 150 -10.65 -0.50 -14.14
N PRO A 151 -11.13 0.65 -13.61
CA PRO A 151 -12.13 0.67 -12.54
C PRO A 151 -13.42 -0.09 -12.87
N SER A 152 -13.81 -0.16 -14.16
CA SER A 152 -14.98 -0.96 -14.59
C SER A 152 -14.75 -2.44 -14.41
N VAL A 153 -13.55 -2.95 -14.69
CA VAL A 153 -13.21 -4.36 -14.49
C VAL A 153 -13.23 -4.72 -13.01
N SER A 154 -12.75 -3.85 -12.11
CA SER A 154 -12.90 -4.07 -10.65
C SER A 154 -14.37 -4.21 -10.25
N LYS A 155 -15.27 -3.38 -10.80
CA LYS A 155 -16.71 -3.47 -10.53
C LYS A 155 -17.31 -4.76 -11.08
N GLU A 156 -16.91 -5.19 -12.27
CA GLU A 156 -17.34 -6.47 -12.85
C GLU A 156 -16.90 -7.66 -11.98
N MET A 157 -15.66 -7.65 -11.49
CA MET A 157 -15.15 -8.70 -10.61
C MET A 157 -15.86 -8.71 -9.26
N ALA A 158 -16.21 -7.54 -8.70
CA ALA A 158 -17.02 -7.47 -7.49
C ALA A 158 -18.41 -8.07 -7.67
N ILE A 159 -19.11 -7.74 -8.76
CA ILE A 159 -20.42 -8.34 -9.08
C ILE A 159 -20.29 -9.87 -9.24
N ALA A 160 -19.23 -10.33 -9.88
CA ALA A 160 -18.98 -11.77 -10.05
C ALA A 160 -18.67 -12.48 -8.72
N ALA A 161 -17.90 -11.85 -7.84
CA ALA A 161 -17.61 -12.37 -6.50
C ALA A 161 -18.86 -12.41 -5.60
N GLU A 162 -19.69 -11.36 -5.64
CA GLU A 162 -20.91 -11.27 -4.85
C GLU A 162 -21.90 -12.39 -5.21
N LYS A 163 -22.03 -12.74 -6.49
CA LYS A 163 -22.86 -13.89 -6.94
C LYS A 163 -22.42 -15.23 -6.34
N MET A 164 -21.14 -15.36 -5.98
CA MET A 164 -20.59 -16.54 -5.29
C MET A 164 -20.67 -16.43 -3.77
N GLY A 165 -21.17 -15.31 -3.24
CA GLY A 165 -21.21 -15.00 -1.82
C GLY A 165 -19.85 -14.60 -1.24
N ALA A 166 -18.91 -14.15 -2.08
CA ALA A 166 -17.61 -13.62 -1.67
C ALA A 166 -17.63 -12.07 -1.67
N VAL A 167 -16.65 -11.48 -1.02
CA VAL A 167 -16.44 -10.03 -0.92
C VAL A 167 -15.25 -9.63 -1.78
N PHE A 168 -15.33 -8.49 -2.47
CA PHE A 168 -14.25 -7.98 -3.31
C PHE A 168 -13.84 -6.57 -2.90
N LEU A 169 -12.53 -6.33 -2.82
CA LEU A 169 -11.91 -5.02 -2.68
C LEU A 169 -10.91 -4.81 -3.82
N ASP A 170 -10.93 -3.65 -4.48
CA ASP A 170 -9.78 -3.19 -5.26
C ASP A 170 -8.81 -2.45 -4.32
N ALA A 171 -7.55 -2.84 -4.31
CA ALA A 171 -6.53 -2.27 -3.44
C ALA A 171 -5.19 -2.04 -4.17
N PRO A 172 -5.16 -1.29 -5.29
CA PRO A 172 -3.93 -0.98 -5.99
C PRO A 172 -2.91 -0.27 -5.10
N VAL A 173 -1.62 -0.48 -5.41
CA VAL A 173 -0.51 -0.04 -4.57
C VAL A 173 0.32 1.07 -5.20
N SER A 174 0.84 2.00 -4.38
CA SER A 174 1.86 2.98 -4.75
C SER A 174 3.15 2.80 -3.92
N GLY A 175 4.31 3.07 -4.52
CA GLY A 175 5.63 2.99 -3.86
C GLY A 175 6.68 2.12 -4.58
N GLY A 176 6.28 1.29 -5.54
CA GLY A 176 7.20 0.47 -6.35
C GLY A 176 7.91 -0.65 -5.57
N VAL A 177 8.89 -1.29 -6.20
CA VAL A 177 9.55 -2.50 -5.69
C VAL A 177 10.33 -2.24 -4.39
N GLY A 178 10.96 -1.07 -4.27
CA GLY A 178 11.66 -0.66 -3.05
C GLY A 178 10.72 -0.63 -1.84
N ALA A 179 9.58 0.06 -1.96
CA ALA A 179 8.57 0.11 -0.91
C ALA A 179 7.92 -1.26 -0.66
N ALA A 180 7.68 -2.07 -1.70
CA ALA A 180 7.17 -3.43 -1.55
C ALA A 180 8.11 -4.30 -0.71
N THR A 181 9.42 -4.17 -0.91
CA THR A 181 10.43 -4.98 -0.21
C THR A 181 10.49 -4.68 1.29
N VAL A 182 10.29 -3.42 1.68
CA VAL A 182 10.38 -2.95 3.07
C VAL A 182 9.01 -2.72 3.72
N ALA A 183 7.93 -3.26 3.13
CA ALA A 183 6.55 -3.12 3.62
C ALA A 183 6.09 -1.65 3.82
N ASN A 184 6.50 -0.75 2.93
CA ASN A 184 6.20 0.69 2.99
C ASN A 184 5.31 1.16 1.82
N LEU A 185 4.55 0.24 1.22
CA LEU A 185 3.54 0.57 0.20
C LEU A 185 2.40 1.41 0.77
N THR A 186 1.73 2.14 -0.12
CA THR A 186 0.42 2.73 0.14
C THR A 186 -0.63 1.97 -0.65
N PHE A 187 -1.59 1.37 0.05
CA PHE A 187 -2.79 0.76 -0.55
C PHE A 187 -3.91 1.79 -0.66
N LEU A 188 -4.54 1.86 -1.83
CA LEU A 188 -5.69 2.71 -2.11
C LEU A 188 -6.90 1.79 -2.29
N VAL A 189 -7.81 1.73 -1.31
CA VAL A 189 -8.78 0.64 -1.19
C VAL A 189 -10.20 1.10 -1.52
N GLY A 190 -10.81 0.47 -2.52
CA GLY A 190 -12.23 0.58 -2.85
C GLY A 190 -13.01 -0.67 -2.43
N GLY A 191 -14.22 -0.47 -1.89
CA GLY A 191 -15.15 -1.53 -1.52
C GLY A 191 -16.07 -1.16 -0.35
N ALA A 192 -16.63 -2.16 0.33
CA ALA A 192 -17.38 -1.93 1.55
C ALA A 192 -16.45 -1.48 2.68
N GLU A 193 -16.86 -0.49 3.47
CA GLU A 193 -15.99 0.12 4.49
C GLU A 193 -15.69 -0.85 5.65
N GLU A 194 -16.66 -1.70 5.99
CA GLU A 194 -16.53 -2.75 7.00
C GLU A 194 -15.45 -3.77 6.60
N GLU A 195 -15.40 -4.09 5.31
CA GLU A 195 -14.46 -5.04 4.73
C GLU A 195 -13.07 -4.42 4.58
N PHE A 196 -12.98 -3.12 4.31
CA PHE A 196 -11.73 -2.36 4.41
C PHE A 196 -11.15 -2.45 5.83
N LYS A 197 -11.97 -2.24 6.87
CA LYS A 197 -11.53 -2.34 8.28
C LYS A 197 -11.01 -3.75 8.58
N ALA A 198 -11.67 -4.78 8.06
CA ALA A 198 -11.21 -6.17 8.20
C ALA A 198 -9.88 -6.42 7.44
N ALA A 199 -9.70 -5.85 6.25
CA ALA A 199 -8.50 -5.99 5.42
C ALA A 199 -7.28 -5.23 5.97
N GLN A 200 -7.52 -4.13 6.70
CA GLN A 200 -6.49 -3.15 7.05
C GLN A 200 -5.26 -3.76 7.73
N GLU A 201 -5.45 -4.63 8.74
CA GLU A 201 -4.34 -5.27 9.47
C GLU A 201 -3.42 -6.09 8.56
N MET A 202 -4.00 -6.80 7.59
CA MET A 202 -3.24 -7.61 6.64
C MET A 202 -2.54 -6.74 5.59
N LEU A 203 -3.22 -5.69 5.10
CA LEU A 203 -2.63 -4.75 4.14
C LEU A 203 -1.44 -4.00 4.75
N THR A 204 -1.52 -3.62 6.04
CA THR A 204 -0.42 -2.94 6.74
C THR A 204 0.76 -3.84 7.06
N CYS A 205 0.66 -5.17 6.88
CA CYS A 205 1.82 -6.05 6.90
C CYS A 205 2.68 -5.91 5.63
N MET A 206 2.11 -5.36 4.55
CA MET A 206 2.78 -5.18 3.26
C MET A 206 2.99 -3.69 2.89
N GLY A 207 2.42 -2.77 3.68
CA GLY A 207 2.47 -1.34 3.42
C GLY A 207 2.40 -0.51 4.69
N ALA A 208 2.90 0.72 4.63
CA ALA A 208 2.82 1.64 5.77
C ALA A 208 1.46 2.34 5.85
N ASN A 209 0.75 2.44 4.72
CA ASN A 209 -0.53 3.11 4.65
C ASN A 209 -1.57 2.25 3.92
N ALA A 210 -2.79 2.26 4.43
CA ALA A 210 -3.98 1.76 3.74
C ALA A 210 -5.08 2.81 3.85
N VAL A 211 -5.50 3.34 2.70
CA VAL A 211 -6.44 4.47 2.62
C VAL A 211 -7.74 3.99 2.01
N TYR A 212 -8.85 4.20 2.71
CA TYR A 212 -10.18 3.94 2.14
C TYR A 212 -10.55 5.05 1.15
N CYS A 213 -10.83 4.66 -0.09
CA CYS A 213 -11.11 5.56 -1.20
C CYS A 213 -12.60 5.63 -1.55
N GLY A 214 -13.43 4.74 -0.99
CA GLY A 214 -14.86 4.66 -1.26
C GLY A 214 -15.28 3.29 -1.78
N GLN A 215 -16.31 3.24 -2.62
CA GLN A 215 -16.85 2.00 -3.18
C GLN A 215 -15.90 1.33 -4.19
N VAL A 216 -16.20 0.09 -4.60
CA VAL A 216 -15.37 -0.65 -5.57
C VAL A 216 -15.08 0.18 -6.83
N GLY A 217 -13.82 0.19 -7.23
CA GLY A 217 -13.24 0.96 -8.32
C GLY A 217 -12.68 2.32 -7.88
N ALA A 218 -12.97 2.79 -6.68
CA ALA A 218 -12.44 4.06 -6.17
C ALA A 218 -10.93 4.00 -5.87
N GLY A 219 -10.42 2.84 -5.44
CA GLY A 219 -8.99 2.63 -5.26
C GLY A 219 -8.24 2.73 -6.59
N GLN A 220 -8.74 2.06 -7.62
CA GLN A 220 -8.24 2.20 -9.01
C GLN A 220 -8.31 3.66 -9.49
N ALA A 221 -9.46 4.33 -9.32
CA ALA A 221 -9.60 5.72 -9.75
C ALA A 221 -8.57 6.65 -9.06
N ALA A 222 -8.39 6.52 -7.74
CA ALA A 222 -7.39 7.29 -7.00
C ALA A 222 -5.97 7.02 -7.51
N LYS A 223 -5.63 5.75 -7.75
CA LYS A 223 -4.33 5.34 -8.29
C LYS A 223 -4.07 5.95 -9.67
N LEU A 224 -5.03 5.88 -10.59
CA LEU A 224 -4.89 6.37 -11.96
C LEU A 224 -4.75 7.90 -12.00
N CYS A 225 -5.54 8.62 -11.19
CA CYS A 225 -5.40 10.07 -11.06
C CYS A 225 -4.01 10.46 -10.54
N ASN A 226 -3.51 9.77 -9.51
CA ASN A 226 -2.17 9.99 -8.97
C ASN A 226 -1.08 9.77 -10.03
N ASN A 227 -1.15 8.65 -10.75
CA ASN A 227 -0.11 8.31 -11.73
C ASN A 227 -0.17 9.19 -12.98
N MET A 228 -1.34 9.67 -13.38
CA MET A 228 -1.48 10.68 -14.43
C MET A 228 -0.81 12.00 -14.00
N LEU A 229 -1.06 12.48 -12.78
CA LEU A 229 -0.40 13.68 -12.25
C LEU A 229 1.12 13.51 -12.13
N LEU A 230 1.56 12.34 -11.67
CA LEU A 230 2.98 11.98 -11.59
C LEU A 230 3.67 12.06 -12.96
N ALA A 231 3.04 11.50 -13.99
CA ALA A 231 3.58 11.55 -15.36
C ALA A 231 3.73 13.00 -15.86
N ILE A 232 2.70 13.82 -15.67
CA ILE A 232 2.72 15.24 -16.04
C ILE A 232 3.85 15.96 -15.29
N GLY A 233 3.94 15.77 -13.97
CA GLY A 233 4.98 16.38 -13.15
C GLY A 233 6.39 15.93 -13.52
N MET A 234 6.57 14.65 -13.87
CA MET A 234 7.87 14.12 -14.32
C MET A 234 8.30 14.70 -15.67
N ILE A 235 7.38 14.75 -16.64
CA ILE A 235 7.65 15.38 -17.95
C ILE A 235 7.99 16.86 -17.74
N GLY A 236 7.16 17.60 -16.98
CA GLY A 236 7.41 19.02 -16.70
C GLY A 236 8.73 19.27 -15.98
N THR A 237 9.12 18.39 -15.04
CA THR A 237 10.43 18.44 -14.39
C THR A 237 11.55 18.22 -15.39
N ALA A 238 11.44 17.19 -16.24
CA ALA A 238 12.45 16.87 -17.24
C ALA A 238 12.61 17.99 -18.28
N GLU A 239 11.52 18.56 -18.79
CA GLU A 239 11.53 19.70 -19.72
C GLU A 239 12.17 20.94 -19.08
N THR A 240 11.77 21.27 -17.85
CA THR A 240 12.30 22.43 -17.11
C THR A 240 13.79 22.29 -16.87
N MET A 241 14.22 21.11 -16.41
CA MET A 241 15.64 20.83 -16.17
C MET A 241 16.45 20.88 -17.47
N ASN A 242 15.94 20.28 -18.56
CA ASN A 242 16.60 20.30 -19.86
C ASN A 242 16.76 21.74 -20.38
N LEU A 243 15.69 22.54 -20.34
CA LEU A 243 15.74 23.95 -20.73
C LEU A 243 16.78 24.73 -19.92
N GLY A 244 16.77 24.59 -18.59
CA GLY A 244 17.72 25.29 -17.73
C GLY A 244 19.18 24.90 -17.98
N ILE A 245 19.45 23.62 -18.21
CA ILE A 245 20.80 23.15 -18.60
C ILE A 245 21.22 23.77 -19.93
N ARG A 246 20.33 23.83 -20.93
CA ARG A 246 20.62 24.46 -22.23
C ARG A 246 20.83 25.98 -22.13
N LEU A 247 20.25 26.62 -21.12
CA LEU A 247 20.50 28.02 -20.77
C LEU A 247 21.79 28.23 -19.96
N GLY A 248 22.55 27.16 -19.68
CA GLY A 248 23.85 27.20 -19.01
C GLY A 248 23.78 27.11 -17.48
N LEU A 249 22.64 26.70 -16.90
CA LEU A 249 22.52 26.50 -15.46
C LEU A 249 23.13 25.16 -15.03
N ASP A 250 23.80 25.15 -13.88
CA ASP A 250 24.15 23.91 -13.19
C ASP A 250 22.85 23.17 -12.79
N PRO A 251 22.67 21.90 -13.19
CA PRO A 251 21.48 21.13 -12.84
C PRO A 251 21.27 21.00 -11.32
N LYS A 252 22.32 20.93 -10.50
CA LYS A 252 22.17 20.86 -9.03
C LYS A 252 21.61 22.15 -8.45
N LEU A 253 22.13 23.29 -8.92
CA LEU A 253 21.62 24.62 -8.55
C LEU A 253 20.15 24.77 -8.97
N LEU A 254 19.80 24.42 -10.20
CA LEU A 254 18.42 24.53 -10.68
C LEU A 254 17.47 23.64 -9.89
N ALA A 255 17.84 22.39 -9.61
CA ALA A 255 17.04 21.50 -8.77
C ALA A 255 16.80 22.10 -7.37
N GLN A 256 17.83 22.69 -6.75
CA GLN A 256 17.69 23.38 -5.47
C GLN A 256 16.69 24.54 -5.55
N VAL A 257 16.78 25.38 -6.58
CA VAL A 257 15.85 26.51 -6.81
C VAL A 257 14.42 26.00 -6.96
N LEU A 258 14.19 24.98 -7.79
CA LEU A 258 12.86 24.39 -7.97
C LEU A 258 12.30 23.85 -6.65
N ASN A 259 13.12 23.12 -5.90
CA ASN A 259 12.72 22.43 -4.67
C ASN A 259 12.51 23.35 -3.46
N MET A 260 12.84 24.65 -3.57
CA MET A 260 12.51 25.67 -2.58
C MET A 260 11.48 26.69 -3.07
N SER A 261 10.94 26.49 -4.28
CA SER A 261 10.03 27.41 -4.95
C SER A 261 8.69 26.72 -5.26
N SER A 262 7.79 27.45 -5.92
CA SER A 262 6.45 26.95 -6.31
C SER A 262 6.48 25.82 -7.35
N GLY A 263 7.61 25.62 -8.05
CA GLY A 263 7.79 24.52 -9.00
C GLY A 263 8.05 23.16 -8.35
N ARG A 264 8.22 23.09 -7.02
CA ARG A 264 8.51 21.84 -6.31
C ARG A 264 7.42 20.79 -6.54
N CYS A 265 7.82 19.59 -6.90
CA CYS A 265 6.98 18.40 -6.89
C CYS A 265 7.80 17.15 -6.51
N TRP A 266 7.12 16.02 -6.25
CA TRP A 266 7.80 14.77 -5.89
C TRP A 266 8.85 14.34 -6.92
N SER A 267 8.57 14.55 -8.22
CA SER A 267 9.50 14.25 -9.30
C SER A 267 10.79 15.08 -9.23
N SER A 268 10.76 16.29 -8.68
CA SER A 268 11.94 17.16 -8.61
C SER A 268 12.74 16.99 -7.31
N ASP A 269 12.07 16.73 -6.18
CA ASP A 269 12.68 16.70 -4.84
C ASP A 269 12.97 15.31 -4.28
N THR A 270 12.33 14.27 -4.83
CA THR A 270 12.46 12.88 -4.35
C THR A 270 12.89 11.92 -5.46
N TYR A 271 12.67 12.27 -6.73
CA TYR A 271 12.89 11.37 -7.87
C TYR A 271 13.48 12.05 -9.10
N ASN A 272 14.46 12.93 -8.89
CA ASN A 272 14.94 13.84 -9.93
C ASN A 272 15.43 13.07 -11.19
N PRO A 273 14.95 13.42 -12.41
CA PRO A 273 15.23 12.65 -13.61
C PRO A 273 16.63 12.91 -14.20
N VAL A 274 17.38 13.88 -13.67
CA VAL A 274 18.69 14.27 -14.21
C VAL A 274 19.82 13.48 -13.51
N PRO A 275 20.66 12.74 -14.26
CA PRO A 275 21.80 12.01 -13.68
C PRO A 275 22.74 12.93 -12.92
N GLY A 276 23.17 12.50 -11.73
CA GLY A 276 24.11 13.23 -10.88
C GLY A 276 23.51 14.33 -10.00
N VAL A 277 22.20 14.62 -10.10
CA VAL A 277 21.52 15.56 -9.20
C VAL A 277 21.18 14.92 -7.85
N MET A 278 20.75 13.65 -7.86
CA MET A 278 20.29 12.93 -6.68
C MET A 278 20.83 11.50 -6.70
N GLU A 279 21.26 11.02 -5.53
CA GLU A 279 21.70 9.64 -5.33
C GLU A 279 20.51 8.74 -4.99
N GLY A 280 20.65 7.43 -5.24
CA GLY A 280 19.63 6.44 -4.87
C GLY A 280 18.35 6.46 -5.71
N VAL A 281 18.32 7.24 -6.78
CA VAL A 281 17.23 7.27 -7.77
C VAL A 281 17.67 6.65 -9.10
N PRO A 282 16.74 6.18 -9.98
CA PRO A 282 17.11 5.50 -11.21
C PRO A 282 17.98 6.33 -12.15
N SER A 283 17.84 7.66 -12.19
CA SER A 283 18.67 8.53 -13.04
C SER A 283 20.17 8.45 -12.68
N ALA A 284 20.52 8.09 -11.43
CA ALA A 284 21.89 7.82 -11.01
C ALA A 284 22.41 6.43 -11.43
N ASN A 285 21.54 5.54 -11.91
CA ASN A 285 21.88 4.18 -12.34
C ASN A 285 21.36 3.87 -13.75
N ASN A 286 21.59 4.79 -14.70
CA ASN A 286 21.19 4.65 -16.11
C ASN A 286 19.72 4.25 -16.32
N TYR A 287 18.85 4.72 -15.43
CA TYR A 287 17.41 4.46 -15.41
C TYR A 287 17.05 2.97 -15.29
N GLN A 288 17.89 2.17 -14.62
CA GLN A 288 17.59 0.77 -14.32
C GLN A 288 16.67 0.63 -13.09
N GLY A 289 15.83 -0.40 -13.10
CA GLY A 289 14.88 -0.67 -12.01
C GLY A 289 13.75 0.37 -11.97
N GLY A 290 13.35 0.76 -10.75
CA GLY A 290 12.33 1.79 -10.55
C GLY A 290 10.94 1.39 -11.05
N TYR A 291 10.22 2.34 -11.62
CA TYR A 291 8.90 2.17 -12.23
C TYR A 291 9.01 2.24 -13.75
N GLY A 292 8.94 1.08 -14.42
CA GLY A 292 9.20 0.97 -15.85
C GLY A 292 8.27 1.81 -16.73
N THR A 293 8.83 2.35 -17.81
CA THR A 293 8.11 3.16 -18.81
C THR A 293 6.91 2.43 -19.40
N THR A 294 7.02 1.12 -19.65
CA THR A 294 5.88 0.29 -20.10
C THR A 294 4.71 0.31 -19.11
N LEU A 295 5.00 0.28 -17.80
CA LEU A 295 3.97 0.32 -16.76
C LEU A 295 3.35 1.72 -16.64
N MET A 296 4.16 2.77 -16.71
CA MET A 296 3.65 4.15 -16.76
C MET A 296 2.74 4.37 -17.98
N ALA A 297 3.15 3.92 -19.16
CA ALA A 297 2.33 3.99 -20.37
C ALA A 297 1.02 3.20 -20.22
N LYS A 298 1.05 2.03 -19.56
CA LYS A 298 -0.16 1.24 -19.28
C LYS A 298 -1.13 1.98 -18.35
N ASP A 299 -0.63 2.57 -17.26
CA ASP A 299 -1.47 3.33 -16.33
C ASP A 299 -2.07 4.57 -16.98
N LEU A 300 -1.29 5.27 -17.80
CA LEU A 300 -1.78 6.41 -18.58
C LEU A 300 -2.81 5.99 -19.63
N GLY A 301 -2.67 4.79 -20.21
CA GLY A 301 -3.70 4.19 -21.05
C GLY A 301 -5.01 3.94 -20.31
N LEU A 302 -4.96 3.42 -19.08
CA LEU A 302 -6.14 3.26 -18.22
C LEU A 302 -6.76 4.61 -17.84
N ALA A 303 -5.93 5.61 -17.50
CA ALA A 303 -6.39 6.97 -17.22
C ALA A 303 -7.08 7.59 -18.45
N GLN A 304 -6.53 7.39 -19.66
CA GLN A 304 -7.12 7.85 -20.91
C GLN A 304 -8.49 7.22 -21.15
N THR A 305 -8.60 5.89 -21.03
CA THR A 305 -9.88 5.16 -21.17
C THR A 305 -10.91 5.66 -20.15
N THR A 306 -10.50 5.82 -18.89
CA THR A 306 -11.37 6.34 -17.82
C THR A 306 -11.86 7.75 -18.15
N ALA A 307 -10.95 8.64 -18.56
CA ALA A 307 -11.29 10.01 -18.93
C ALA A 307 -12.27 10.07 -20.12
N THR A 308 -12.09 9.21 -21.12
CA THR A 308 -13.05 9.07 -22.23
C THR A 308 -14.42 8.62 -21.74
N ASN A 309 -14.47 7.59 -20.90
CA ASN A 309 -15.71 7.04 -20.36
C ASN A 309 -16.47 8.05 -19.50
N THR A 310 -15.76 8.89 -18.74
CA THR A 310 -16.35 9.95 -17.90
C THR A 310 -16.49 11.29 -18.62
N ARG A 311 -16.12 11.37 -19.89
CA ARG A 311 -16.13 12.61 -20.71
C ARG A 311 -15.34 13.76 -20.05
N THR A 312 -14.22 13.43 -19.41
CA THR A 312 -13.37 14.39 -18.69
C THR A 312 -12.22 14.86 -19.57
N PRO A 313 -12.05 16.18 -19.81
CA PRO A 313 -10.92 16.68 -20.56
C PRO A 313 -9.62 16.57 -19.75
N VAL A 314 -8.63 15.85 -20.28
CA VAL A 314 -7.31 15.64 -19.64
C VAL A 314 -6.15 15.96 -20.58
N PRO A 315 -6.07 17.17 -21.18
CA PRO A 315 -5.14 17.46 -22.29
C PRO A 315 -3.67 17.14 -21.97
N LEU A 316 -3.19 17.51 -20.78
CA LEU A 316 -1.81 17.21 -20.37
C LEU A 316 -1.60 15.72 -20.10
N GLY A 317 -2.59 15.05 -19.50
CA GLY A 317 -2.56 13.60 -19.29
C GLY A 317 -2.54 12.83 -20.61
N SER A 318 -3.34 13.28 -21.59
CA SER A 318 -3.35 12.71 -22.94
C SER A 318 -2.00 12.85 -23.63
N MET A 319 -1.37 14.03 -23.52
CA MET A 319 -0.03 14.25 -24.08
C MET A 319 1.01 13.38 -23.39
N ALA A 320 0.98 13.32 -22.06
CA ALA A 320 1.86 12.45 -21.29
C ALA A 320 1.73 10.98 -21.71
N HIS A 321 0.50 10.51 -21.90
CA HIS A 321 0.24 9.17 -22.41
C HIS A 321 0.92 8.94 -23.76
N GLN A 322 0.76 9.86 -24.72
CA GLN A 322 1.38 9.72 -26.05
C GLN A 322 2.91 9.74 -25.98
N ILE A 323 3.50 10.60 -25.16
CA ILE A 323 4.95 10.69 -24.96
C ILE A 323 5.50 9.34 -24.45
N PHE A 324 4.91 8.79 -23.38
CA PHE A 324 5.36 7.50 -22.84
C PHE A 324 5.12 6.33 -23.80
N ARG A 325 4.09 6.39 -24.66
CA ARG A 325 3.90 5.42 -25.75
C ARG A 325 5.02 5.50 -26.80
N VAL A 326 5.44 6.70 -27.19
CA VAL A 326 6.56 6.91 -28.11
C VAL A 326 7.87 6.42 -27.49
N MET A 327 8.12 6.71 -26.22
CA MET A 327 9.28 6.18 -25.48
C MET A 327 9.32 4.65 -25.51
N CYS A 328 8.20 3.98 -25.24
CA CYS A 328 8.12 2.52 -25.32
C CYS A 328 8.56 1.99 -26.69
N ALA A 329 8.12 2.64 -27.78
CA ALA A 329 8.46 2.26 -29.15
C ALA A 329 9.92 2.57 -29.53
N ARG A 330 10.59 3.47 -28.80
CA ARG A 330 11.98 3.89 -29.04
C ARG A 330 12.98 3.23 -28.07
N GLY A 331 12.64 2.07 -27.51
CA GLY A 331 13.56 1.27 -26.70
C GLY A 331 13.64 1.64 -25.21
N TYR A 332 12.81 2.57 -24.74
CA TYR A 332 12.77 2.96 -23.32
C TYR A 332 11.83 2.10 -22.47
N GLY A 333 11.12 1.14 -23.05
CA GLY A 333 10.07 0.38 -22.36
C GLY A 333 10.50 -0.29 -21.04
N ASN A 334 11.77 -0.74 -20.96
CA ASN A 334 12.35 -1.39 -19.78
C ASN A 334 13.14 -0.43 -18.86
N LYS A 335 13.27 0.85 -19.23
CA LYS A 335 13.87 1.89 -18.39
C LYS A 335 12.81 2.48 -17.46
N ASP A 336 13.25 2.98 -16.31
CA ASP A 336 12.44 3.77 -15.41
C ASP A 336 11.81 4.98 -16.13
N PHE A 337 10.58 5.34 -15.76
CA PHE A 337 9.82 6.42 -16.40
C PHE A 337 10.49 7.80 -16.31
N SER A 338 11.40 8.03 -15.36
CA SER A 338 12.22 9.26 -15.30
C SER A 338 13.22 9.38 -16.46
N SER A 339 13.43 8.31 -17.23
CA SER A 339 14.20 8.33 -18.49
C SER A 339 13.61 9.22 -19.57
N ILE A 340 12.44 9.81 -19.35
CA ILE A 340 11.91 10.88 -20.20
C ILE A 340 12.91 12.04 -20.37
N PHE A 341 13.70 12.36 -19.35
CA PHE A 341 14.77 13.35 -19.50
C PHE A 341 15.83 12.92 -20.52
N GLN A 342 16.23 11.65 -20.50
CA GLN A 342 17.16 11.08 -21.49
C GLN A 342 16.55 11.16 -22.89
N PHE A 343 15.27 10.79 -23.03
CA PHE A 343 14.53 10.86 -24.28
C PHE A 343 14.47 12.28 -24.87
N LEU A 344 14.23 13.29 -24.02
CA LEU A 344 14.17 14.71 -24.44
C LEU A 344 15.56 15.30 -24.79
N ARG A 345 16.64 14.67 -24.34
CA ARG A 345 18.02 15.11 -24.65
C ARG A 345 18.60 14.47 -25.90
N GLU A 346 17.99 13.42 -26.42
CA GLU A 346 18.59 12.55 -27.45
C GLU A 346 18.78 13.20 -28.84
N GLU A 347 18.51 14.50 -28.99
CA GLU A 347 18.64 15.23 -30.28
C GLU A 347 19.99 15.91 -30.53
N GLU A 348 21.03 15.73 -29.69
CA GLU A 348 22.34 16.37 -29.92
C GLU A 348 23.33 15.57 -30.81
N GLY A 349 22.90 14.52 -31.52
CA GLY A 349 23.85 13.71 -32.30
C GLY A 349 23.29 12.68 -33.29
N GLN A 350 22.33 13.06 -34.14
CA GLN A 350 22.09 12.40 -35.43
C GLN A 350 22.10 13.42 -36.56
#